data_AF-A0A348DKG6-F1
#
_entry.id   AF-A0A348DKG6-F1
#
_cell.length_a   1.000
_cell.length_b   1.000
_cell.length_c   1.000
_cell.angle_alpha   90.00
_cell.angle_beta   90.00
_cell.angle_gamma   90.00
#
_symmetry.space_group_name_H-M   'P 1'
#
loop_
_entity.id
_entity.type
_entity.pdbx_description
1 polymer ?
#
loop_
_entity_poly.entity_id
_entity_poly.type
_entity_poly.pdbx_seq_one_letter_code
_entity_poly.pdbx_strand_id
1 'polypeptide(L)'
;MPYLAERITTPHGQLLGVKIYPRKTLVLNSLEKKRTYLFDLMNAIGNKADFFKKRDLFCLVSITDEEIAMLLTFDLVLQATLARLPFVKLQINQTFETAIQDLAKSKNGIWLSHVGNENAPFTQYCEAIVLDETFTNNELNKNTFPYLIQNLKRYCEKVIIKTDNNINRRALEEAGIWACCGLYAPIPFSKVHQLM
;
A
#
# COMPACT_ATOMS: atom_id res chain seq x y z
N MET A 1 5.97 15.83 -14.38
CA MET A 1 5.98 14.45 -13.83
C MET A 1 4.85 14.33 -12.82
N PRO A 2 3.80 13.54 -13.10
CA PRO A 2 2.55 13.60 -12.35
C PRO A 2 2.53 12.77 -11.06
N TYR A 3 3.53 11.92 -10.79
CA TYR A 3 3.52 10.99 -9.65
C TYR A 3 4.62 11.28 -8.62
N LEU A 4 4.29 11.05 -7.36
CA LEU A 4 5.21 11.02 -6.22
C LEU A 4 5.36 9.58 -5.71
N ALA A 5 6.49 9.33 -5.06
CA ALA A 5 6.84 8.08 -4.41
C ALA A 5 7.13 8.35 -2.94
N GLU A 6 6.34 7.75 -2.05
CA GLU A 6 6.60 7.71 -0.61
C GLU A 6 7.33 6.41 -0.27
N ARG A 7 8.32 6.48 0.62
CA ARG A 7 9.12 5.33 1.01
C ARG A 7 8.36 4.47 2.01
N ILE A 8 8.44 3.16 1.82
CA ILE A 8 8.01 2.17 2.80
C ILE A 8 9.26 1.46 3.28
N THR A 9 9.60 1.64 4.56
CA THR A 9 10.84 1.12 5.14
C THR A 9 10.58 0.21 6.32
N THR A 10 11.53 -0.64 6.67
CA THR A 10 11.54 -1.26 8.01
C THR A 10 11.69 -0.18 9.10
N PRO A 11 11.42 -0.50 10.38
CA PRO A 11 11.74 0.41 11.49
C PRO A 11 13.20 0.88 11.50
N HIS A 12 14.13 0.07 10.98
CA HIS A 12 15.56 0.41 10.85
C HIS A 12 15.91 1.30 9.66
N GLY A 13 14.94 1.60 8.79
CA GLY A 13 15.15 2.44 7.61
C GLY A 13 15.58 1.69 6.34
N GLN A 14 15.58 0.35 6.34
CA GLN A 14 15.79 -0.41 5.10
C GLN A 14 14.58 -0.24 4.18
N LEU A 15 14.81 0.16 2.93
CA LEU A 15 13.76 0.33 1.94
C LEU A 15 13.17 -1.04 1.56
N LEU A 16 11.86 -1.20 1.68
CA LEU A 16 11.11 -2.39 1.26
C LEU A 16 10.34 -2.15 -0.04
N GLY A 17 9.90 -0.92 -0.25
CA GLY A 17 9.14 -0.55 -1.44
C GLY A 17 8.73 0.92 -1.42
N VAL A 18 7.89 1.28 -2.38
CA VAL A 18 7.35 2.64 -2.47
C VAL A 18 5.86 2.63 -2.66
N LYS A 19 5.18 3.61 -2.06
CA LYS A 19 3.80 3.95 -2.37
C LYS A 19 3.78 5.02 -3.45
N ILE A 20 3.12 4.74 -4.58
CA ILE A 20 2.96 5.70 -5.67
C ILE A 20 1.58 6.38 -5.58
N TYR A 21 1.56 7.69 -5.78
CA TYR A 21 0.32 8.47 -5.80
C TYR A 21 0.48 9.74 -6.65
N PRO A 22 -0.62 10.32 -7.15
CA PRO A 22 -0.54 11.51 -7.98
C PRO A 22 -0.11 12.73 -7.16
N ARG A 23 0.73 13.58 -7.74
CA ARG A 23 1.25 14.83 -7.14
C ARG A 23 0.14 15.86 -6.91
N LYS A 24 -0.91 15.82 -7.73
CA LYS A 24 -2.09 16.67 -7.62
C LYS A 24 -3.33 15.78 -7.53
N THR A 25 -4.35 16.26 -6.82
CA THR A 25 -5.66 15.61 -6.80
C THR A 25 -6.16 15.44 -8.23
N LEU A 26 -6.55 14.21 -8.57
CA LEU A 26 -7.09 13.88 -9.88
C LEU A 26 -8.60 14.04 -9.85
N VAL A 27 -9.16 14.66 -10.88
CA VAL A 27 -10.60 14.72 -11.08
C VAL A 27 -10.99 13.55 -11.99
N LEU A 28 -11.26 12.40 -11.38
CA LEU A 28 -11.65 11.16 -12.04
C LEU A 28 -13.17 11.01 -12.06
N ASN A 29 -13.85 11.89 -12.79
CA ASN A 29 -15.31 11.98 -12.81
C ASN A 29 -16.00 11.05 -13.84
N SER A 30 -15.24 10.19 -14.53
CA SER A 30 -15.80 9.19 -15.44
C SER A 30 -14.97 7.90 -15.40
N LEU A 31 -15.64 6.78 -15.70
CA LEU A 31 -15.01 5.47 -15.76
C LEU A 31 -13.87 5.43 -16.79
N GLU A 32 -14.03 6.09 -17.95
CA GLU A 32 -12.99 6.17 -18.99
C GLU A 32 -11.74 6.92 -18.52
N LYS A 33 -11.90 7.98 -17.73
CA LYS A 33 -10.78 8.71 -17.13
C LYS A 33 -10.08 7.86 -16.08
N LYS A 34 -10.83 7.14 -15.24
CA LYS A 34 -10.28 6.19 -14.26
C LYS A 34 -9.48 5.09 -14.95
N ARG A 35 -10.02 4.52 -16.03
CA ARG A 35 -9.37 3.51 -16.85
C ARG A 35 -8.07 4.02 -17.48
N THR A 36 -8.13 5.18 -18.14
CA THR A 36 -6.94 5.83 -18.75
C THR A 36 -5.88 6.12 -17.70
N TYR A 37 -6.28 6.65 -16.54
CA TYR A 37 -5.40 6.90 -15.41
C TYR A 37 -4.67 5.62 -14.95
N LEU A 38 -5.38 4.50 -14.80
CA LEU A 38 -4.77 3.24 -14.41
C LEU A 38 -3.76 2.77 -15.45
N PHE A 39 -4.07 2.89 -16.75
CA PHE A 39 -3.11 2.55 -17.81
C PHE A 39 -1.84 3.41 -17.74
N ASP A 40 -1.99 4.73 -17.60
CA ASP A 40 -0.86 5.64 -17.49
C ASP A 40 -0.02 5.36 -16.25
N LEU A 41 -0.66 5.03 -15.13
CA LEU A 41 -0.01 4.66 -13.89
C LEU A 41 0.79 3.36 -14.05
N MET A 42 0.17 2.31 -14.59
CA MET A 42 0.84 1.02 -14.81
C MET A 42 1.98 1.14 -15.82
N ASN A 43 1.82 1.94 -16.87
CA ASN A 43 2.90 2.23 -17.83
C ASN A 43 4.05 3.00 -17.17
N ALA A 44 3.75 4.00 -16.33
CA ALA A 44 4.77 4.73 -15.60
C ALA A 44 5.58 3.81 -14.68
N ILE A 45 4.90 2.90 -13.97
CA ILE A 45 5.53 1.88 -13.12
C ILE A 45 6.34 0.89 -13.96
N GLY A 46 5.77 0.42 -15.08
CA GLY A 46 6.42 -0.49 -16.03
C GLY A 46 7.74 0.04 -16.56
N ASN A 47 7.82 1.34 -16.87
CA ASN A 47 9.04 2.02 -17.28
C ASN A 47 10.15 2.04 -16.22
N LYS A 48 9.82 1.73 -14.96
CA LYS A 48 10.75 1.60 -13.84
C LYS A 48 10.84 0.18 -13.28
N ALA A 49 10.23 -0.82 -13.95
CA ALA A 49 10.13 -2.18 -13.45
C ALA A 49 11.48 -2.83 -13.13
N ASP A 50 12.52 -2.55 -13.92
CA ASP A 50 13.87 -3.09 -13.69
C ASP A 50 14.45 -2.68 -12.34
N PHE A 51 14.17 -1.45 -11.88
CA PHE A 51 14.61 -0.99 -10.57
C PHE A 51 13.97 -1.82 -9.44
N PHE A 52 12.66 -2.05 -9.52
CA PHE A 52 11.94 -2.85 -8.52
C PHE A 52 12.39 -4.31 -8.53
N LYS A 53 12.46 -4.93 -9.71
CA LYS A 53 12.83 -6.34 -9.87
C LYS A 53 14.27 -6.64 -9.43
N LYS A 54 15.24 -5.81 -9.84
CA LYS A 54 16.66 -6.03 -9.49
C LYS A 54 16.94 -5.88 -8.00
N ARG A 55 16.07 -5.18 -7.27
CA ARG A 55 16.26 -4.83 -5.86
C ARG A 55 15.26 -5.51 -4.93
N ASP A 56 14.42 -6.39 -5.48
CA ASP A 56 13.33 -7.07 -4.76
C ASP A 56 12.41 -6.12 -3.98
N LEU A 57 12.10 -4.96 -4.60
CA LEU A 57 11.24 -3.93 -4.03
C LEU A 57 9.82 -4.06 -4.58
N PHE A 58 8.81 -3.77 -3.75
CA PHE A 58 7.43 -3.64 -4.23
C PHE A 58 7.03 -2.20 -4.55
N CYS A 59 5.98 -2.04 -5.36
CA CYS A 59 5.33 -0.76 -5.61
C CYS A 59 3.85 -0.84 -5.20
N LEU A 60 3.47 -0.08 -4.19
CA LEU A 60 2.11 -0.03 -3.65
C LEU A 60 1.28 1.02 -4.38
N VAL A 61 0.15 0.60 -4.95
CA VAL A 61 -0.83 1.46 -5.63
C VAL A 61 -2.10 1.53 -4.79
N SER A 62 -2.53 2.74 -4.42
CA SER A 62 -3.79 2.94 -3.69
C SER A 62 -5.00 2.92 -4.62
N ILE A 63 -6.00 2.14 -4.23
CA ILE A 63 -7.32 2.09 -4.85
C ILE A 63 -8.24 3.04 -4.10
N THR A 64 -8.63 4.13 -4.76
CA THR A 64 -9.34 5.25 -4.13
C THR A 64 -10.85 5.08 -4.06
N ASP A 65 -11.42 4.22 -4.90
CA ASP A 65 -12.85 4.02 -5.02
C ASP A 65 -13.19 2.63 -5.59
N GLU A 66 -14.44 2.20 -5.40
CA GLU A 66 -14.92 0.90 -5.86
C GLU A 66 -14.89 0.75 -7.38
N GLU A 67 -15.16 1.80 -8.17
CA GLU A 67 -15.14 1.69 -9.64
C GLU A 67 -13.74 1.38 -10.16
N ILE A 68 -12.69 1.95 -9.55
CA ILE A 68 -11.29 1.57 -9.85
C ILE A 68 -11.05 0.10 -9.49
N ALA A 69 -11.55 -0.36 -8.35
CA ALA A 69 -11.42 -1.75 -7.95
C ALA A 69 -12.10 -2.69 -8.96
N MET A 70 -13.32 -2.35 -9.39
CA MET A 70 -14.07 -3.06 -10.43
C MET A 70 -13.33 -3.06 -11.77
N LEU A 71 -12.73 -1.94 -12.18
CA LEU A 71 -11.90 -1.90 -13.40
C LEU A 71 -10.74 -2.89 -13.33
N LEU A 72 -10.04 -2.99 -12.19
CA LEU A 72 -8.96 -3.95 -12.02
C LEU A 72 -9.47 -5.41 -11.96
N THR A 73 -10.73 -5.61 -11.55
CA THR A 73 -11.36 -6.94 -11.48
C THR A 73 -11.96 -7.42 -12.80
N PHE A 74 -12.45 -6.53 -13.67
CA PHE A 74 -13.23 -6.94 -14.84
C PHE A 74 -12.62 -6.50 -16.18
N ASP A 75 -11.71 -5.52 -16.20
CA ASP A 75 -11.03 -5.13 -17.44
C ASP A 75 -9.83 -6.06 -17.72
N LEU A 76 -9.99 -6.92 -18.73
CA LEU A 76 -8.99 -7.92 -19.13
C LEU A 76 -7.64 -7.29 -19.52
N VAL A 77 -7.64 -6.09 -20.09
CA VAL A 77 -6.42 -5.41 -20.53
C VAL A 77 -5.65 -4.87 -19.32
N LEU A 78 -6.37 -4.30 -18.33
CA LEU A 78 -5.76 -3.89 -17.06
C LEU A 78 -5.22 -5.10 -16.29
N GLN A 79 -5.98 -6.20 -16.22
CA GLN A 79 -5.52 -7.44 -15.59
C GLN A 79 -4.25 -7.99 -16.23
N ALA A 80 -4.20 -8.06 -17.56
CA ALA A 80 -3.03 -8.53 -18.28
C ALA A 80 -1.82 -7.60 -18.05
N THR A 81 -2.05 -6.30 -17.99
CA THR A 81 -1.00 -5.31 -17.71
C THR A 81 -0.46 -5.47 -16.28
N LEU A 82 -1.35 -5.59 -15.31
CA LEU A 82 -1.01 -5.75 -13.89
C LEU A 82 -0.29 -7.09 -13.62
N ALA A 83 -0.71 -8.18 -14.27
CA ALA A 83 -0.08 -9.49 -14.16
C ALA A 83 1.38 -9.51 -14.66
N ARG A 84 1.78 -8.58 -15.55
CA ARG A 84 3.17 -8.40 -15.99
C ARG A 84 4.04 -7.66 -14.97
N LEU A 85 3.43 -7.09 -13.94
CA LEU A 85 4.05 -6.31 -12.87
C LEU A 85 3.81 -6.97 -11.51
N PRO A 86 4.36 -8.17 -11.24
CA PRO A 86 4.07 -8.94 -10.01
C PRO A 86 4.57 -8.26 -8.71
N PHE A 87 5.49 -7.29 -8.84
CA PHE A 87 5.97 -6.46 -7.72
C PHE A 87 4.98 -5.34 -7.35
N VAL A 88 3.94 -5.10 -8.16
CA VAL A 88 2.87 -4.15 -7.82
C VAL A 88 1.92 -4.79 -6.83
N LYS A 89 1.65 -4.07 -5.74
CA LYS A 89 0.72 -4.44 -4.68
C LYS A 89 -0.44 -3.43 -4.67
N LEU A 90 -1.64 -3.90 -4.41
CA LEU A 90 -2.84 -3.07 -4.41
C LEU A 90 -3.25 -2.77 -2.97
N GLN A 91 -3.27 -1.49 -2.60
CA GLN A 91 -3.81 -1.04 -1.33
C GLN A 91 -5.30 -0.75 -1.49
N ILE A 92 -6.15 -1.49 -0.79
CA ILE A 92 -7.61 -1.45 -0.90
C ILE A 92 -8.20 -1.09 0.46
N ASN A 93 -9.24 -0.25 0.48
CA ASN A 93 -10.00 0.01 1.69
C ASN A 93 -10.74 -1.27 2.12
N GLN A 94 -10.66 -1.61 3.40
CA GLN A 94 -11.34 -2.76 4.01
C GLN A 94 -12.87 -2.78 3.77
N THR A 95 -13.49 -1.64 3.45
CA THR A 95 -14.92 -1.55 3.13
C THR A 95 -15.30 -2.13 1.76
N PHE A 96 -14.33 -2.32 0.85
CA PHE A 96 -14.58 -2.82 -0.51
C PHE A 96 -14.57 -4.37 -0.56
N GLU A 97 -15.41 -5.01 0.24
CA GLU A 97 -15.35 -6.47 0.50
C GLU A 97 -15.42 -7.34 -0.76
N THR A 98 -16.35 -7.04 -1.68
CA THR A 98 -16.51 -7.79 -2.94
C THR A 98 -15.27 -7.70 -3.82
N ALA A 99 -14.70 -6.50 -3.95
CA ALA A 99 -13.50 -6.29 -4.75
C ALA A 99 -12.26 -6.96 -4.13
N ILE A 100 -12.15 -7.01 -2.81
CA ILE A 100 -11.04 -7.71 -2.12
C ILE A 100 -11.04 -9.19 -2.49
N GLN A 101 -12.19 -9.87 -2.43
CA GLN A 101 -12.28 -11.31 -2.72
C GLN A 101 -11.91 -11.64 -4.17
N ASP A 102 -12.31 -10.81 -5.12
CA ASP A 102 -12.02 -11.05 -6.52
C ASP A 102 -10.57 -10.69 -6.89
N LEU A 103 -10.06 -9.55 -6.39
CA LEU A 103 -8.68 -9.16 -6.62
C LEU A 103 -7.70 -10.11 -5.90
N ALA A 104 -8.11 -10.77 -4.81
CA ALA A 104 -7.27 -11.73 -4.08
C ALA A 104 -6.94 -12.97 -4.93
N LYS A 105 -7.75 -13.24 -5.96
CA LYS A 105 -7.48 -14.30 -6.95
C LYS A 105 -6.41 -13.89 -7.96
N SER A 106 -6.04 -12.61 -8.02
CA SER A 106 -5.01 -12.10 -8.92
C SER A 106 -3.59 -12.44 -8.42
N LYS A 107 -2.59 -12.31 -9.29
CA LYS A 107 -1.18 -12.52 -8.90
C LYS A 107 -0.60 -11.39 -8.05
N ASN A 108 -1.31 -10.27 -7.96
CA ASN A 108 -0.84 -9.08 -7.29
C ASN A 108 -1.33 -9.08 -5.84
N GLY A 109 -0.40 -8.90 -4.89
CA GLY A 109 -0.74 -8.95 -3.48
C GLY A 109 -1.63 -7.79 -3.06
N ILE A 110 -2.61 -8.06 -2.20
CA ILE A 110 -3.53 -7.08 -1.65
C ILE A 110 -3.07 -6.65 -0.27
N TRP A 111 -3.12 -5.35 -0.04
CA TRP A 111 -2.88 -4.72 1.24
C TRP A 111 -4.15 -4.03 1.70
N LEU A 112 -4.59 -4.28 2.92
CA LEU A 112 -5.76 -3.57 3.48
C LEU A 112 -5.33 -2.26 4.10
N SER A 113 -6.04 -1.18 3.81
CA SER A 113 -5.86 0.12 4.48
C SER A 113 -6.97 0.41 5.48
N HIS A 114 -6.65 1.28 6.44
CA HIS A 114 -7.57 1.78 7.47
C HIS A 114 -8.03 0.71 8.48
N VAL A 115 -7.22 -0.34 8.66
CA VAL A 115 -7.50 -1.37 9.66
C VAL A 115 -7.48 -0.75 11.06
N GLY A 116 -8.52 -1.06 11.85
CA GLY A 116 -8.76 -0.47 13.17
C GLY A 116 -9.69 0.75 13.17
N ASN A 117 -10.12 1.22 11.99
CA ASN A 117 -11.13 2.25 11.82
C ASN A 117 -12.46 1.66 11.30
N GLU A 118 -13.56 2.40 11.43
CA GLU A 118 -14.86 2.17 10.75
C GLU A 118 -15.67 0.87 11.03
N ASN A 119 -15.44 0.14 12.14
CA ASN A 119 -16.19 -1.09 12.47
C ASN A 119 -16.22 -2.17 11.36
N ALA A 120 -15.33 -2.09 10.36
CA ALA A 120 -15.30 -3.07 9.29
C ALA A 120 -14.65 -4.38 9.78
N PRO A 121 -15.17 -5.54 9.36
CA PRO A 121 -14.60 -6.82 9.75
C PRO A 121 -13.23 -7.02 9.13
N PHE A 122 -12.32 -7.64 9.90
CA PHE A 122 -11.01 -8.01 9.39
C PHE A 122 -11.13 -9.15 8.36
N THR A 123 -10.60 -8.96 7.15
CA THR A 123 -10.62 -9.97 6.08
C THR A 123 -9.24 -10.65 5.93
N GLN A 124 -9.23 -11.99 5.86
CA GLN A 124 -7.98 -12.79 5.83
C GLN A 124 -7.30 -12.86 4.46
N TYR A 125 -7.88 -12.27 3.42
CA TYR A 125 -7.39 -12.37 2.03
C TYR A 125 -6.28 -11.36 1.68
N CYS A 126 -5.51 -10.91 2.66
CA CYS A 126 -4.51 -9.86 2.48
C CYS A 126 -3.10 -10.30 2.84
N GLU A 127 -2.13 -9.81 2.06
CA GLU A 127 -0.70 -10.06 2.31
C GLU A 127 -0.18 -9.18 3.45
N ALA A 128 -0.74 -7.97 3.57
CA ALA A 128 -0.33 -7.00 4.59
C ALA A 128 -1.48 -6.09 4.99
N ILE A 129 -1.39 -5.52 6.20
CA ILE A 129 -2.35 -4.55 6.71
C ILE A 129 -1.67 -3.23 7.03
N VAL A 130 -2.32 -2.13 6.67
CA VAL A 130 -1.91 -0.76 6.98
C VAL A 130 -2.90 -0.22 7.99
N LEU A 131 -2.43 -0.01 9.22
CA LEU A 131 -3.24 0.55 10.29
C LEU A 131 -3.65 1.98 9.99
N ASP A 132 -4.86 2.34 10.42
CA ASP A 132 -5.30 3.73 10.36
C ASP A 132 -4.37 4.64 11.20
N GLU A 133 -4.13 5.86 10.72
CA GLU A 133 -3.23 6.81 11.37
C GLU A 133 -3.77 7.25 12.74
N THR A 134 -5.09 7.49 12.83
CA THR A 134 -5.75 7.88 14.09
C THR A 134 -5.71 6.74 15.09
N PHE A 135 -6.01 5.52 14.62
CA PHE A 135 -5.93 4.31 15.43
C PHE A 135 -4.51 4.08 15.96
N THR A 136 -3.51 4.19 15.09
CA THR A 136 -2.09 4.05 15.46
C THR A 136 -1.70 5.06 16.53
N ASN A 137 -2.00 6.35 16.31
CA ASN A 137 -1.63 7.41 17.25
C ASN A 137 -2.27 7.24 18.64
N ASN A 138 -3.48 6.69 18.69
CA ASN A 138 -4.19 6.44 19.94
C ASN A 138 -3.66 5.23 20.70
N GLU A 139 -3.24 4.18 19.98
CA GLU A 139 -2.81 2.93 20.61
C GLU A 139 -1.31 2.90 20.92
N LEU A 140 -0.48 3.59 20.14
CA LEU A 140 0.98 3.47 20.18
C LEU A 140 1.60 3.75 21.57
N ASN A 141 1.04 4.71 22.31
CA ASN A 141 1.54 5.10 23.63
C ASN A 141 1.05 4.18 24.76
N LYS A 142 0.20 3.19 24.46
CA LYS A 142 -0.35 2.27 25.46
C LYS A 142 0.54 1.04 25.59
N ASN A 143 0.71 0.57 26.82
CA ASN A 143 1.43 -0.68 27.11
C ASN A 143 0.77 -1.92 26.48
N THR A 144 -0.47 -1.80 26.03
CA THR A 144 -1.23 -2.86 25.34
C THR A 144 -0.87 -2.98 23.85
N PHE A 145 -0.18 -2.00 23.26
CA PHE A 145 0.12 -1.96 21.82
C PHE A 145 0.85 -3.21 21.32
N PRO A 146 1.91 -3.72 21.97
CA PRO A 146 2.58 -4.94 21.51
C PRO A 146 1.65 -6.16 21.45
N TYR A 147 0.74 -6.29 22.43
CA TYR A 147 -0.25 -7.38 22.46
C TYR A 147 -1.29 -7.25 21.35
N LEU A 148 -1.72 -6.01 21.05
CA LEU A 148 -2.60 -5.72 19.92
C LEU A 148 -1.97 -6.16 18.61
N ILE A 149 -0.70 -5.78 18.36
CA ILE A 149 0.02 -6.17 17.15
C ILE A 149 0.19 -7.70 17.10
N GLN A 150 0.53 -8.34 18.22
CA GLN A 150 0.66 -9.80 18.28
C GLN A 150 -0.66 -10.51 17.91
N ASN A 151 -1.80 -9.96 18.31
CA ASN A 151 -3.11 -10.50 17.94
C ASN A 151 -3.41 -10.32 16.44
N LEU A 152 -3.08 -9.16 15.86
CA LEU A 152 -3.23 -8.92 14.42
C LEU A 152 -2.33 -9.86 13.59
N LYS A 153 -1.11 -10.10 14.06
CA LYS A 153 -0.14 -11.01 13.41
C LYS A 153 -0.59 -12.46 13.34
N ARG A 154 -1.58 -12.86 14.14
CA ARG A 154 -2.21 -14.19 14.01
C ARG A 154 -2.97 -14.36 12.69
N TYR A 155 -3.43 -13.24 12.11
CA TYR A 155 -4.19 -13.23 10.87
C TYR A 155 -3.40 -12.69 9.69
N CYS A 156 -2.50 -11.73 9.93
CA CYS A 156 -1.65 -11.16 8.88
C CYS A 156 -0.27 -10.80 9.45
N GLU A 157 0.77 -11.50 8.99
CA GLU A 157 2.14 -11.35 9.52
C GLU A 157 2.71 -9.94 9.29
N LYS A 158 2.35 -9.31 8.17
CA LYS A 158 2.88 -8.01 7.75
C LYS A 158 1.97 -6.86 8.20
N VAL A 159 2.35 -6.22 9.30
CA VAL A 159 1.67 -5.03 9.81
C VAL A 159 2.49 -3.78 9.50
N ILE A 160 1.86 -2.82 8.83
CA ILE A 160 2.43 -1.52 8.48
C ILE A 160 1.72 -0.42 9.26
N ILE A 161 2.48 0.55 9.73
CA ILE A 161 1.94 1.77 10.32
C ILE A 161 2.38 3.00 9.56
N LYS A 162 1.53 4.03 9.58
CA LYS A 162 1.90 5.36 9.15
C LYS A 162 2.30 6.17 10.38
N THR A 163 3.50 6.75 10.35
CA THR A 163 4.12 7.39 11.51
C THR A 163 5.07 8.49 11.05
N ASP A 164 5.21 9.53 11.88
CA ASP A 164 6.16 10.62 11.71
C ASP A 164 7.46 10.37 12.48
N ASN A 165 8.44 11.28 12.31
CA ASN A 165 9.83 11.06 12.72
C ASN A 165 10.10 10.98 14.23
N ASN A 166 9.11 11.21 15.10
CA ASN A 166 9.31 11.31 16.54
C ASN A 166 9.08 10.00 17.30
N ILE A 167 8.80 8.90 16.62
CA ILE A 167 8.44 7.63 17.26
C ILE A 167 9.67 6.77 17.55
N ASN A 168 9.65 6.09 18.70
CA ASN A 168 10.69 5.16 19.11
C ASN A 168 10.70 3.92 18.19
N ARG A 169 11.59 3.93 17.20
CA ARG A 169 11.76 2.85 16.22
C ARG A 169 12.03 1.48 16.87
N ARG A 170 12.71 1.46 18.03
CA ARG A 170 12.94 0.21 18.78
C ARG A 170 11.63 -0.36 19.33
N ALA A 171 10.76 0.49 19.86
CA ALA A 171 9.46 0.05 20.35
C ALA A 171 8.58 -0.54 19.23
N LEU A 172 8.66 0.00 18.02
CA LEU A 172 7.96 -0.55 16.84
C LEU A 172 8.49 -1.94 16.46
N GLU A 173 9.81 -2.10 16.49
CA GLU A 173 10.44 -3.39 16.23
C GLU A 173 10.07 -4.43 17.30
N GLU A 174 10.16 -4.07 18.58
CA GLU A 174 9.79 -4.94 19.71
C GLU A 174 8.31 -5.33 19.67
N ALA A 175 7.43 -4.42 19.22
CA ALA A 175 6.02 -4.71 18.98
C ALA A 175 5.79 -5.62 17.75
N GLY A 176 6.81 -5.84 16.92
CA GLY A 176 6.76 -6.71 15.76
C GLY A 176 6.18 -6.07 14.49
N ILE A 177 6.24 -4.74 14.38
CA ILE A 177 5.86 -3.98 13.17
C ILE A 177 6.79 -4.33 12.01
N TRP A 178 6.21 -4.62 10.86
CA TRP A 178 6.98 -5.01 9.67
C TRP A 178 7.52 -3.80 8.90
N ALA A 179 6.70 -2.76 8.72
CA ALA A 179 7.09 -1.57 7.97
C ALA A 179 6.45 -0.27 8.47
N CYS A 180 7.07 0.85 8.08
CA CYS A 180 6.64 2.20 8.39
C CYS A 180 6.55 3.04 7.10
N CYS A 181 5.51 3.87 7.03
CA CYS A 181 5.30 4.89 5.99
C CYS A 181 5.26 6.28 6.63
N GLY A 182 5.58 7.34 5.88
CA GLY A 182 5.49 8.74 6.36
C GLY A 182 6.76 9.32 7.00
N LEU A 183 7.79 8.50 7.26
CA LEU A 183 9.04 8.94 7.90
C LEU A 183 9.89 9.88 7.02
N TYR A 184 9.80 9.73 5.69
CA TYR A 184 10.64 10.44 4.73
C TYR A 184 9.78 11.28 3.79
N ALA A 185 10.31 12.45 3.40
CA ALA A 185 9.68 13.29 2.40
C ALA A 185 9.51 12.51 1.07
N PRO A 186 8.32 12.58 0.44
CA PRO A 186 8.07 11.97 -0.85
C PRO A 186 8.95 12.57 -1.94
N ILE A 187 9.36 11.75 -2.91
CA ILE A 187 10.16 12.20 -4.06
C ILE A 187 9.38 12.05 -5.38
N PRO A 188 9.76 12.78 -6.44
CA PRO A 188 9.21 12.51 -7.77
C PRO A 188 9.47 11.05 -8.20
N PHE A 189 8.43 10.34 -8.68
CA PHE A 189 8.56 8.94 -9.09
C PHE A 189 9.61 8.71 -10.20
N SER A 190 9.85 9.72 -11.05
CA SER A 190 10.93 9.66 -12.06
C SER A 190 12.32 9.48 -11.45
N LYS A 191 12.50 9.89 -10.20
CA LYS A 191 13.74 9.81 -9.41
C LYS A 191 13.74 8.63 -8.42
N VAL A 192 12.84 7.65 -8.57
CA VAL A 192 12.75 6.48 -7.66
C VAL A 192 14.08 5.71 -7.50
N HIS A 193 14.94 5.75 -8.52
CA HIS A 193 16.28 5.16 -8.49
C HIS A 193 17.25 5.85 -7.50
N GLN A 194 16.93 7.05 -7.01
CA GLN A 194 17.71 7.82 -6.04
C GLN A 194 17.31 7.53 -4.58
N LEU A 195 16.42 6.56 -4.35
CA LEU A 195 15.98 6.17 -3.00
C LEU A 195 17.02 5.33 -2.24
N MET A 196 18.19 5.09 -2.86
CA MET A 196 19.35 4.44 -2.27
C MET A 196 20.45 5.46 -2.02
#